data_AF-A0AAV7DBZ4-F1
#
_entry.id   AF-A0AAV7DBZ4-F1
#
_cell.length_a   1.000
_cell.length_b   1.000
_cell.length_c   1.000
_cell.angle_alpha   90.00
_cell.angle_beta   90.00
_cell.angle_gamma   90.00
#
_symmetry.space_group_name_H-M   'P 1'
#
loop_
_entity.id
_entity.type
_entity.pdbx_description
1 polymer ?
#
loop_
_entity_poly.entity_id
_entity_poly.type
_entity_poly.pdbx_seq_one_letter_code
_entity_poly.pdbx_strand_id
1 'polypeptide(L)'
;MMDRNKAAELPKLQCGFIDFVCTFVYKEFSRFHEEIQPMLDGLLNNRKEWKALQDEYEAKLKVIEDEKKKKEDEIAAKKAAAAGTGGGGGNGKSSTCSII
;
A
#
# COMPACT_ATOMS: atom_id res chain seq x y z
N MET A 1 11.92 3.81 7.37
CA MET A 1 11.78 4.99 8.25
C MET A 1 12.48 6.23 7.67
N MET A 2 13.71 6.15 7.17
CA MET A 2 14.47 7.32 6.68
C MET A 2 14.45 7.53 5.15
N ASP A 3 13.62 6.78 4.43
CA ASP A 3 13.47 6.94 2.98
C ASP A 3 12.43 8.03 2.67
N ARG A 4 12.87 9.11 2.01
CA ARG A 4 12.00 10.25 1.65
C ARG A 4 10.88 9.84 0.69
N ASN A 5 11.09 8.81 -0.13
CA ASN A 5 10.09 8.33 -1.08
C ASN A 5 8.93 7.58 -0.39
N LYS A 6 9.11 7.21 0.88
CA LYS A 6 8.11 6.49 1.69
C LYS A 6 7.43 7.39 2.73
N ALA A 7 7.42 8.71 2.50
CA ALA A 7 6.78 9.67 3.41
C ALA A 7 5.30 9.36 3.68
N ALA A 8 4.61 8.73 2.73
CA ALA A 8 3.21 8.35 2.88
C ALA A 8 2.98 7.23 3.92
N GLU A 9 4.02 6.46 4.29
CA GLU A 9 3.96 5.46 5.36
C GLU A 9 4.11 6.08 6.77
N LEU A 10 4.48 7.37 6.84
CA LEU A 10 4.76 8.07 8.10
C LEU A 10 3.62 7.98 9.12
N PRO A 11 2.32 8.12 8.76
CA PRO A 11 1.23 8.00 9.73
C PRO A 11 1.21 6.65 10.45
N LYS A 12 1.42 5.56 9.71
CA LYS A 12 1.47 4.21 10.28
C LYS A 12 2.65 4.04 11.24
N LEU A 13 3.82 4.55 10.85
CA LEU A 13 5.03 4.52 11.68
C LEU A 13 4.85 5.31 12.99
N GLN A 14 4.23 6.50 12.92
CA GLN A 14 3.94 7.33 14.10
C GLN A 14 2.94 6.66 15.04
N CYS A 15 1.87 6.08 14.49
CA CYS A 15 0.90 5.31 15.27
C CYS A 15 1.60 4.18 16.05
N GLY A 16 2.44 3.39 15.39
CA GLY A 16 3.17 2.29 16.02
C GLY A 16 4.15 2.77 17.10
N PHE A 17 4.85 3.89 16.87
CA PHE A 17 5.76 4.45 17.87
C PHE A 17 5.02 4.96 19.11
N ILE A 18 3.90 5.66 18.93
CA ILE A 18 3.08 6.14 20.04
C ILE A 18 2.54 4.96 20.86
N ASP A 19 2.06 3.91 20.21
CA ASP A 19 1.47 2.75 20.89
C ASP A 19 2.53 1.93 21.64
N PHE A 20 3.69 1.69 21.02
CA PHE A 20 4.71 0.80 21.57
C PHE A 20 5.66 1.48 22.56
N VAL A 21 5.95 2.77 22.38
CA VAL A 21 6.95 3.49 23.20
C VAL A 21 6.29 4.55 24.07
N CYS A 22 5.59 5.51 23.46
CA CYS A 22 5.15 6.70 24.19
C CYS A 22 4.05 6.40 25.22
N THR A 23 3.06 5.59 24.86
CA THR A 23 1.87 5.36 25.69
C THR A 23 2.23 4.76 27.04
N PHE A 24 3.16 3.81 27.08
CA PHE A 24 3.62 3.21 28.34
C PHE A 24 4.29 4.26 29.24
N VAL A 25 5.26 4.99 28.68
CA VAL A 25 6.05 5.97 29.42
C VAL A 25 5.18 7.10 29.99
N TYR A 26 4.29 7.68 29.19
CA TYR A 26 3.44 8.78 29.64
C TYR A 26 2.34 8.34 30.61
N LYS A 27 1.83 7.10 30.51
CA LYS A 27 0.91 6.55 31.52
C LYS A 27 1.59 6.33 32.86
N GLU A 28 2.79 5.77 32.87
CA GLU A 28 3.52 5.58 34.13
C GLU A 28 3.88 6.93 34.76
N PHE A 29 4.33 7.90 33.97
CA PHE A 29 4.62 9.24 34.49
C PHE A 29 3.39 9.96 35.04
N SER A 30 2.24 9.91 34.35
CA SER A 30 1.03 10.58 34.85
C SER A 30 0.46 9.91 36.11
N ARG A 31 0.76 8.63 36.35
CA ARG A 31 0.40 7.94 37.59
C ARG A 31 1.15 8.50 38.80
N PHE A 32 2.40 8.92 38.63
CA PHE A 32 3.24 9.43 39.73
C PHE A 32 3.19 10.96 39.87
N HIS A 33 2.92 11.67 38.77
CA HIS A 33 2.87 13.13 38.71
C HIS A 33 1.65 13.56 37.92
N GLU A 34 0.61 14.02 38.62
CA GLU A 34 -0.65 14.44 38.00
C GLU A 34 -0.46 15.62 37.03
N GLU A 35 0.58 16.43 37.20
CA GLU A 35 0.95 17.54 36.32
C GLU A 35 1.32 17.09 34.90
N ILE A 36 1.64 15.81 34.72
CA ILE A 36 1.98 15.21 33.42
C ILE A 36 0.73 14.77 32.64
N GLN A 37 -0.44 14.70 33.29
CA GLN A 37 -1.70 14.28 32.66
C GLN A 37 -2.01 15.03 31.36
N PRO A 38 -1.84 16.37 31.24
CA PRO A 38 -2.08 17.08 29.98
C PRO A 38 -1.19 16.62 28.82
N MET A 39 0.02 16.13 29.10
CA MET A 39 0.90 15.58 28.06
C MET A 39 0.42 14.20 27.59
N LEU A 40 -0.11 13.37 28.50
CA LEU A 40 -0.74 12.09 28.13
C LEU A 40 -1.99 12.34 27.27
N ASP A 41 -2.83 13.30 27.65
CA ASP A 41 -4.02 13.64 26.88
C ASP A 41 -3.66 14.17 25.48
N GLY A 42 -2.64 15.03 25.40
CA GLY A 42 -2.10 15.52 24.13
C GLY A 42 -1.54 14.38 23.25
N LEU A 43 -0.83 13.41 23.84
CA LEU A 43 -0.34 12.22 23.15
C LEU A 43 -1.50 11.40 22.56
N LEU A 44 -2.55 11.17 23.32
CA LEU A 44 -3.73 10.41 22.87
C LEU A 44 -4.48 11.15 21.76
N ASN A 45 -4.59 12.48 21.84
CA ASN A 45 -5.16 13.27 20.76
C ASN A 45 -4.30 13.18 19.48
N ASN A 46 -2.98 13.33 19.59
CA ASN A 46 -2.08 13.15 18.46
C ASN A 46 -2.20 11.76 17.84
N ARG A 47 -2.35 10.71 18.67
CA ARG A 47 -2.54 9.34 18.20
C ARG A 47 -3.80 9.18 17.35
N LYS A 48 -4.88 9.85 17.73
CA LYS A 48 -6.14 9.87 17.00
C LYS A 48 -5.99 10.56 15.64
N GLU A 49 -5.36 11.74 15.59
CA GLU A 49 -5.12 12.46 14.34
C GLU A 49 -4.22 11.67 13.38
N TRP A 50 -3.15 11.05 13.90
CA TRP A 50 -2.31 10.16 13.11
C TRP A 50 -3.05 8.94 12.58
N LYS A 51 -4.03 8.41 13.34
CA LYS A 51 -4.88 7.30 12.87
C LYS A 51 -5.75 7.74 11.70
N ALA A 52 -6.38 8.92 11.79
CA ALA A 52 -7.19 9.45 10.71
C ALA A 52 -6.39 9.59 9.41
N LEU A 53 -5.16 10.13 9.50
CA LEU A 53 -4.25 10.24 8.35
C LEU A 53 -3.84 8.87 7.79
N GLN A 54 -3.60 7.88 8.66
CA GLN A 54 -3.32 6.51 8.24
C GLN A 54 -4.52 5.91 7.50
N ASP A 55 -5.73 6.08 8.02
CA ASP A 55 -6.96 5.55 7.43
C ASP A 55 -7.23 6.16 6.05
N GLU A 56 -7.02 7.47 5.89
CA GLU A 56 -7.11 8.13 4.58
C GLU A 56 -6.11 7.57 3.57
N TYR A 57 -4.88 7.29 4.01
CA TYR A 57 -3.85 6.73 3.15
C TYR A 57 -4.18 5.28 2.74
N GLU A 58 -4.62 4.46 3.69
CA GLU A 58 -5.04 3.08 3.44
C GLU A 58 -6.25 3.02 2.49
N ALA A 59 -7.21 3.93 2.63
CA ALA A 59 -8.33 4.06 1.71
C ALA A 59 -7.86 4.40 0.28
N LYS A 60 -6.94 5.36 0.12
CA LYS A 60 -6.38 5.73 -1.19
C LYS A 60 -5.61 4.57 -1.83
N LEU A 61 -4.81 3.85 -1.06
CA LEU A 61 -4.09 2.67 -1.54
C LEU A 61 -5.03 1.58 -2.04
N LYS A 62 -6.10 1.30 -1.28
CA LYS A 62 -7.08 0.28 -1.65
C LYS A 62 -7.76 0.60 -2.99
N VAL A 63 -8.13 1.87 -3.21
CA VAL A 63 -8.70 2.31 -4.51
C VAL A 63 -7.71 2.09 -5.66
N ILE A 64 -6.44 2.44 -5.47
CA ILE A 64 -5.41 2.26 -6.50
C ILE A 64 -5.18 0.77 -6.79
N GLU A 65 -5.17 -0.08 -5.77
CA GLU A 65 -5.01 -1.52 -5.92
C GLU A 65 -6.19 -2.16 -6.67
N ASP A 66 -7.42 -1.78 -6.32
CA ASP A 66 -8.63 -2.23 -7.00
C ASP A 66 -8.66 -1.80 -8.47
N GLU A 67 -8.22 -0.57 -8.78
CA GLU A 67 -8.10 -0.10 -10.17
C GLU A 67 -7.01 -0.84 -10.97
N LYS A 68 -5.87 -1.12 -10.35
CA LYS A 68 -4.79 -1.89 -10.99
C LYS A 68 -5.28 -3.30 -11.33
N LYS A 69 -5.94 -3.96 -10.37
CA LYS A 69 -6.50 -5.29 -10.57
C LYS A 69 -7.50 -5.33 -11.72
N LYS A 70 -8.43 -4.36 -11.79
CA LYS A 70 -9.37 -4.25 -12.92
C LYS A 70 -8.67 -4.08 -14.26
N LYS A 71 -7.63 -3.23 -14.33
CA LYS A 71 -6.85 -3.03 -15.56
C LYS A 71 -6.08 -4.29 -15.96
N GLU A 72 -5.51 -5.01 -14.99
CA GLU A 72 -4.84 -6.29 -15.21
C GLU A 72 -5.81 -7.35 -15.74
N ASP A 73 -7.00 -7.46 -15.14
CA ASP A 73 -8.06 -8.37 -15.58
C ASP A 73 -8.56 -8.03 -17.00
N GLU A 74 -8.73 -6.74 -17.33
CA GLU A 74 -9.10 -6.27 -18.67
C GLU A 74 -8.01 -6.57 -19.72
N ILE A 75 -6.74 -6.39 -19.37
CA ILE A 75 -5.60 -6.71 -20.25
C ILE A 75 -5.53 -8.22 -20.47
N ALA A 76 -5.72 -9.03 -19.42
CA ALA A 76 -5.75 -10.48 -19.50
C ALA A 76 -6.91 -10.96 -20.40
N ALA A 77 -8.11 -10.39 -20.25
CA ALA A 77 -9.27 -10.71 -21.07
C ALA A 77 -9.06 -10.35 -22.56
N LYS A 78 -8.50 -9.17 -22.86
CA LYS A 78 -8.16 -8.76 -24.24
C LYS A 78 -7.09 -9.66 -24.87
N LYS A 79 -6.09 -10.09 -24.09
CA LYS A 79 -5.02 -10.99 -24.55
C LYS A 79 -5.54 -12.41 -24.82
N ALA A 80 -6.49 -12.89 -24.03
CA ALA A 80 -7.17 -14.17 -24.25
C ALA A 80 -8.08 -14.12 -25.50
N ALA A 81 -8.79 -13.02 -25.74
CA ALA A 81 -9.60 -12.83 -26.95
C ALA A 81 -8.75 -12.75 -28.24
N ALA A 82 -7.57 -12.13 -28.19
CA ALA A 82 -6.65 -12.07 -29.34
C ALA A 82 -6.05 -13.43 -29.72
N ALA A 83 -5.87 -14.34 -28.75
CA ALA A 83 -5.36 -15.69 -28.99
C ALA A 83 -6.39 -16.64 -29.65
N GLY A 84 -7.68 -16.28 -29.69
CA GLY A 84 -8.77 -17.10 -30.26
C GLY A 84 -8.99 -16.99 -31.77
N THR A 85 -8.24 -16.14 -32.48
CA THR A 85 -8.48 -15.85 -33.93
C THR A 85 -7.41 -16.44 -34.87
N GLY A 86 -6.68 -17.46 -34.43
CA GLY A 86 -5.62 -18.13 -35.20
C GLY A 86 -5.95 -19.57 -35.57
N GLY A 87 -7.04 -19.79 -36.31
CA GLY A 87 -7.43 -21.12 -36.79
C GLY A 87 -8.09 -21.09 -38.16
N GLY A 88 -7.30 -21.20 -39.23
CA GLY A 88 -7.76 -21.41 -40.61
C GLY A 88 -6.58 -21.68 -41.54
N GLY A 89 -6.44 -22.93 -41.99
CA GLY A 89 -5.20 -23.52 -42.52
C GLY A 89 -4.80 -23.16 -43.97
N GLY A 90 -3.58 -23.57 -44.31
CA GLY A 90 -3.01 -23.49 -45.65
C GLY A 90 -1.73 -24.34 -45.78
N ASN A 91 -1.88 -25.54 -46.31
CA ASN A 91 -0.83 -26.48 -46.70
C ASN A 91 0.14 -25.86 -47.73
N GLY A 92 1.45 -25.84 -47.47
CA GLY A 92 2.46 -25.32 -48.40
C GLY A 92 3.89 -25.79 -48.09
N LYS A 93 4.45 -26.58 -49.01
CA LYS A 93 5.78 -27.22 -48.95
C LYS A 93 6.96 -26.21 -48.97
N SER A 94 8.02 -26.57 -48.23
CA SER A 94 9.47 -26.45 -48.51
C SER A 94 10.02 -25.21 -49.26
N SER A 95 11.00 -24.52 -48.65
CA SER A 95 12.36 -24.43 -49.22
C SER A 95 13.36 -23.86 -48.21
N THR A 96 14.45 -24.61 -48.03
CA THR A 96 15.77 -24.33 -47.46
C THR A 96 16.20 -22.86 -47.43
N CYS A 97 16.77 -22.42 -46.30
CA CYS A 97 17.71 -21.29 -46.25
C CYS A 97 18.95 -21.70 -45.46
N SER A 98 19.92 -22.27 -46.17
CA SER A 98 21.34 -22.22 -45.78
C SER A 98 21.84 -20.84 -46.19
N ILE A 99 22.48 -20.12 -45.26
CA ILE A 99 23.32 -18.97 -45.60
C ILE A 99 24.69 -19.20 -44.95
N ILE A 100 25.67 -18.98 -45.82
CA ILE A 100 27.12 -19.22 -45.78
C ILE A 100 27.81 -18.52 -44.63
#